data_AF-A0AA39WXG5-F1
#
_entry.id   AF-A0AA39WXG5-F1
#
_cell.length_a   1.000
_cell.length_b   1.000
_cell.length_c   1.000
_cell.angle_alpha   90.00
_cell.angle_beta   90.00
_cell.angle_gamma   90.00
#
_symmetry.space_group_name_H-M   'P 1'
#
loop_
_entity.id
_entity.type
_entity.pdbx_description
1 polymer ?
#
loop_
_entity_poly.entity_id
_entity_poly.type
_entity_poly.pdbx_seq_one_letter_code
_entity_poly.pdbx_strand_id
1 'polypeptide(L)'
;MTTVETSQATPQYRLIGEGAANVVFKSESHGSPIPQGYLLRVPKAGTSAYHYSDLQEYWETSIRPLFQPSELVQQHLIPISPATITHLNDVLSASDPQRRHDFRGSRILTTATTAMLVEDMAARHPREIVFEFKPKWLSQSPSAPPSATRCRNCAREVQKRASKPPSSAPKPIDCPLDLLDCATDPSSLSQSITALTPNLPPADANYARLAHWLKANTLLPRLRDLQTSLDPVGPLAASPEDPNFQLAMTLKDCSCFVRIPADPESPVEARFADLDKKNWEAKLEYWRATERGLIEDGYYEGREVGGQKTKCLYERKRV
;
A
#
# COMPACT_ATOMS: atom_id res chain seq x y z
N MET A 1 1.26 -51.08 24.89
CA MET A 1 1.90 -49.92 24.23
C MET A 1 0.79 -48.96 23.85
N THR A 2 0.53 -47.99 24.72
CA THR A 2 -0.51 -46.98 24.51
C THR A 2 0.15 -45.85 23.74
N THR A 3 -0.18 -45.71 22.46
CA THR A 3 0.22 -44.56 21.64
C THR A 3 -0.41 -43.32 22.24
N VAL A 4 0.42 -42.48 22.85
CA VAL A 4 0.04 -41.12 23.25
C VAL A 4 -0.13 -40.33 21.95
N GLU A 5 -1.38 -40.21 21.48
CA GLU A 5 -1.75 -39.18 20.53
C GLU A 5 -1.50 -37.84 21.22
N THR A 6 -0.39 -37.20 20.88
CA THR A 6 -0.19 -35.79 21.16
C THR A 6 -1.25 -35.02 20.39
N SER A 7 -2.36 -34.71 21.08
CA SER A 7 -3.35 -33.72 20.67
C SER A 7 -2.61 -32.42 20.33
N GLN A 8 -2.30 -32.21 19.05
CA GLN A 8 -1.84 -30.91 18.58
C GLN A 8 -3.02 -29.95 18.74
N ALA A 9 -2.90 -29.03 19.69
CA ALA A 9 -3.90 -28.00 19.90
C ALA A 9 -4.18 -27.28 18.58
N THR A 10 -5.45 -27.11 18.22
CA THR A 10 -5.85 -26.38 17.01
C THR A 10 -5.24 -24.97 17.07
N PRO A 11 -4.49 -24.53 16.04
CA PRO A 11 -3.87 -23.21 16.06
C PRO A 11 -4.95 -22.12 16.16
N GLN A 12 -4.77 -21.17 17.07
CA GLN A 12 -5.63 -20.01 17.20
C GLN A 12 -5.16 -18.89 16.27
N TYR A 13 -6.11 -18.28 15.57
CA TYR A 13 -5.86 -17.19 14.64
C TYR A 13 -6.63 -15.95 15.04
N ARG A 14 -5.99 -14.80 14.86
CA ARG A 14 -6.61 -13.48 15.00
C ARG A 14 -6.62 -12.76 13.66
N LEU A 15 -7.78 -12.19 13.30
CA LEU A 15 -7.90 -11.31 12.15
C LEU A 15 -7.06 -10.03 12.36
N ILE A 16 -6.16 -9.73 11.44
CA ILE A 16 -5.30 -8.53 11.47
C ILE A 16 -5.82 -7.46 10.51
N GLY A 17 -6.28 -7.87 9.34
CA GLY A 17 -6.77 -6.93 8.34
C GLY A 17 -7.26 -7.65 7.09
N GLU A 18 -7.81 -6.87 6.17
CA GLU A 18 -8.33 -7.39 4.91
C GLU A 18 -8.40 -6.30 3.85
N GLY A 19 -8.22 -6.72 2.60
CA GLY A 19 -8.43 -5.91 1.41
C GLY A 19 -9.58 -6.45 0.57
N ALA A 20 -9.71 -5.93 -0.66
CA ALA A 20 -10.72 -6.43 -1.59
C ALA A 20 -10.49 -7.90 -1.99
N ALA A 21 -9.23 -8.32 -2.12
CA ALA A 21 -8.85 -9.63 -2.60
C ALA A 21 -8.44 -10.63 -1.51
N ASN A 22 -7.95 -10.16 -0.37
CA ASN A 22 -7.22 -10.99 0.59
C ASN A 22 -7.62 -10.69 2.04
N VAL A 23 -7.44 -11.67 2.92
CA VAL A 23 -7.58 -11.55 4.37
C VAL A 23 -6.25 -11.92 5.03
N VAL A 24 -5.87 -11.23 6.10
CA VAL A 24 -4.61 -11.43 6.82
C VAL A 24 -4.89 -11.81 8.27
N PHE A 25 -4.27 -12.91 8.71
CA PHE A 25 -4.38 -13.44 10.06
C PHE A 25 -3.02 -13.50 10.74
N LYS A 26 -3.01 -13.42 12.07
CA LYS A 26 -1.85 -13.73 12.91
C LYS A 26 -2.14 -15.00 13.69
N SER A 27 -1.13 -15.85 13.83
CA SER A 27 -1.24 -16.99 14.73
C SER A 27 -0.93 -16.57 16.17
N GLU A 28 -1.71 -17.08 17.11
CA GLU A 28 -1.52 -16.85 18.55
C GLU A 28 -0.96 -18.08 19.27
N SER A 29 -0.99 -19.27 18.65
CA SER A 29 -0.50 -20.50 19.26
C SER A 29 1.01 -20.71 19.12
N HIS A 30 1.65 -21.13 20.22
CA HIS A 30 2.97 -21.75 20.18
C HIS A 30 2.90 -23.07 19.38
N GLY A 31 3.81 -23.28 18.42
CA GLY A 31 3.80 -24.45 17.54
C GLY A 31 2.96 -24.31 16.26
N SER A 32 2.46 -23.11 15.97
CA SER A 32 1.79 -22.80 14.69
C SER A 32 2.72 -23.02 13.49
N PRO A 33 2.17 -23.42 12.32
CA PRO A 33 2.94 -23.44 11.07
C PRO A 33 3.36 -22.05 10.59
N ILE A 34 2.82 -20.97 11.18
CA ILE A 34 3.24 -19.60 10.88
C ILE A 34 4.41 -19.23 11.78
N PRO A 35 5.62 -19.01 11.22
CA PRO A 35 6.78 -18.62 12.01
C PRO A 35 6.57 -17.27 12.71
N GLN A 36 7.25 -17.07 13.82
CA GLN A 36 7.27 -15.77 14.49
C GLN A 36 7.76 -14.68 13.51
N GLY A 37 7.09 -13.53 13.53
CA GLY A 37 7.39 -12.42 12.62
C GLY A 37 6.69 -12.52 11.26
N TYR A 38 5.79 -13.48 11.06
CA TYR A 38 4.96 -13.58 9.86
C TYR A 38 3.46 -13.56 10.16
N LEU A 39 2.71 -13.13 9.16
CA LEU A 39 1.26 -13.15 9.08
C LEU A 39 0.84 -14.11 7.96
N LEU A 40 -0.35 -14.69 8.09
CA LEU A 40 -0.95 -15.55 7.08
C LEU A 40 -1.94 -14.76 6.24
N ARG A 41 -1.60 -14.53 4.98
CA ARG A 41 -2.46 -13.94 3.97
C ARG A 41 -3.16 -15.05 3.20
N VAL A 42 -4.48 -14.95 3.03
CA VAL A 42 -5.32 -15.94 2.31
C VAL A 42 -6.27 -15.27 1.33
N PRO A 43 -6.57 -15.92 0.18
CA PRO A 43 -7.40 -15.31 -0.86
C PRO A 43 -8.89 -15.35 -0.51
N LYS A 44 -9.62 -14.27 -0.83
CA LYS A 44 -11.08 -14.21 -0.73
C LYS A 44 -11.73 -14.92 -1.91
N ALA A 45 -12.86 -15.58 -1.64
CA ALA A 45 -13.72 -16.15 -2.66
C ALA A 45 -14.38 -15.05 -3.52
N GLY A 46 -14.65 -15.37 -4.79
CA GLY A 46 -15.39 -14.48 -5.70
C GLY A 46 -14.61 -13.25 -6.16
N THR A 47 -13.29 -13.27 -6.08
CA THR A 47 -12.43 -12.17 -6.52
C THR A 47 -11.74 -12.51 -7.83
N SER A 48 -11.41 -11.49 -8.64
CA SER A 48 -10.66 -11.64 -9.88
C SER A 48 -9.14 -11.62 -9.68
N ALA A 49 -8.68 -11.93 -8.46
CA ALA A 49 -7.26 -11.95 -8.12
C ALA A 49 -6.60 -13.20 -8.72
N TYR A 50 -5.32 -13.08 -9.09
CA TYR A 50 -4.54 -14.22 -9.56
C TYR A 50 -4.32 -15.26 -8.47
N HIS A 51 -3.99 -16.48 -8.88
CA HIS A 51 -3.55 -17.50 -7.93
C HIS A 51 -2.25 -17.06 -7.26
N TYR A 52 -2.07 -17.45 -6.00
CA TYR A 52 -0.90 -17.04 -5.23
C TYR A 52 0.41 -17.57 -5.79
N SER A 53 0.40 -18.69 -6.52
CA SER A 53 1.55 -19.15 -7.31
C SER A 53 2.00 -18.09 -8.31
N ASP A 54 1.05 -17.54 -9.07
CA ASP A 54 1.32 -16.52 -10.10
C ASP A 54 1.78 -15.21 -9.45
N LEU A 55 1.20 -14.87 -8.28
CA LEU A 55 1.62 -13.71 -7.50
C LEU A 55 3.05 -13.87 -6.95
N GLN A 56 3.41 -15.07 -6.48
CA GLN A 56 4.75 -15.36 -5.99
C GLN A 56 5.78 -15.32 -7.13
N GLU A 57 5.49 -15.96 -8.26
CA GLU A 57 6.35 -15.92 -9.44
C GLU A 57 6.56 -14.49 -9.94
N TYR A 58 5.48 -13.70 -10.03
CA TYR A 58 5.58 -12.28 -10.39
C TYR A 58 6.43 -11.49 -9.38
N TRP A 59 6.25 -11.71 -8.08
CA TRP A 59 7.04 -11.04 -7.06
C TRP A 59 8.53 -11.40 -7.20
N GLU A 60 8.86 -12.67 -7.40
CA GLU A 60 10.25 -13.14 -7.53
C GLU A 60 10.94 -12.65 -8.80
N THR A 61 10.22 -12.62 -9.92
CA THR A 61 10.78 -12.32 -11.24
C THR A 61 10.72 -10.85 -11.63
N SER A 62 9.69 -10.12 -11.18
CA SER A 62 9.42 -8.74 -11.62
C SER A 62 9.65 -7.71 -10.53
N ILE A 63 9.41 -8.06 -9.25
CA ILE A 63 9.49 -7.09 -8.14
C ILE A 63 10.83 -7.19 -7.41
N ARG A 64 11.20 -8.38 -6.95
CA ARG A 64 12.41 -8.63 -6.16
C ARG A 64 13.69 -8.10 -6.81
N PRO A 65 13.90 -8.18 -8.14
CA PRO A 65 15.11 -7.64 -8.76
C PRO A 65 15.25 -6.12 -8.70
N LEU A 66 14.16 -5.38 -8.42
CA LEU A 66 14.15 -3.91 -8.44
C LEU A 66 14.66 -3.28 -7.13
N PHE A 67 14.69 -4.06 -6.05
CA PHE A 67 14.94 -3.58 -4.70
C PHE A 67 15.85 -4.54 -3.93
N GLN A 68 16.49 -4.03 -2.86
CA GLN A 68 17.18 -4.90 -1.93
C GLN A 68 16.17 -5.72 -1.13
N PRO A 69 16.50 -6.95 -0.68
CA PRO A 69 15.60 -7.75 0.14
C PRO A 69 15.12 -7.01 1.40
N SER A 70 15.98 -6.21 2.04
CA SER A 70 15.63 -5.40 3.22
C SER A 70 14.67 -4.23 2.93
N GLU A 71 14.48 -3.86 1.66
CA GLU A 71 13.57 -2.80 1.21
C GLU A 71 12.17 -3.35 0.85
N LEU A 72 11.96 -4.66 0.97
CA LEU A 72 10.71 -5.34 0.63
C LEU A 72 10.17 -6.09 1.85
N VAL A 73 8.84 -6.02 2.03
CA VAL A 73 8.14 -6.95 2.92
C VAL A 73 8.25 -8.33 2.29
N GLN A 74 8.87 -9.26 3.02
CA GLN A 74 9.11 -10.60 2.50
C GLN A 74 7.81 -11.40 2.44
N GLN A 75 7.68 -12.22 1.40
CA GLN A 75 6.55 -13.12 1.22
C GLN A 75 6.98 -14.49 0.73
N HIS A 76 6.28 -15.53 1.20
CA HIS A 76 6.55 -16.92 0.86
C HIS A 76 5.26 -17.71 0.68
N LEU A 77 5.18 -18.48 -0.39
CA LEU A 77 4.07 -19.38 -0.65
C LEU A 77 4.15 -20.60 0.28
N ILE A 78 3.03 -20.99 0.88
CA ILE A 78 2.92 -22.19 1.71
C ILE A 78 1.67 -22.99 1.34
N PRO A 79 1.67 -24.33 1.52
CA PRO A 79 0.45 -25.12 1.44
C PRO A 79 -0.52 -24.74 2.56
N ILE A 80 -1.82 -24.79 2.30
CA ILE A 80 -2.87 -24.61 3.31
C ILE A 80 -3.89 -25.75 3.21
N SER A 81 -4.32 -26.26 4.37
CA SER A 81 -5.29 -27.36 4.42
C SER A 81 -6.73 -26.85 4.35
N PRO A 82 -7.68 -27.65 3.82
CA PRO A 82 -9.11 -27.33 3.89
C PRO A 82 -9.60 -27.12 5.32
N ALA A 83 -9.09 -27.89 6.29
CA ALA A 83 -9.44 -27.73 7.71
C ALA A 83 -9.02 -26.36 8.25
N THR A 84 -7.82 -25.89 7.87
CA THR A 84 -7.36 -24.53 8.21
C THR A 84 -8.27 -23.48 7.59
N ILE A 85 -8.67 -23.64 6.32
CA ILE A 85 -9.57 -22.67 5.65
C ILE A 85 -10.93 -22.60 6.33
N THR A 86 -11.50 -23.73 6.73
CA THR A 86 -12.75 -23.78 7.50
C THR A 86 -12.60 -22.99 8.80
N HIS A 87 -11.54 -23.26 9.56
CA HIS A 87 -11.30 -22.57 10.83
C HIS A 87 -11.10 -21.05 10.65
N LEU A 88 -10.36 -20.62 9.61
CA LEU A 88 -10.20 -19.20 9.32
C LEU A 88 -11.51 -18.52 8.90
N ASN A 89 -12.42 -19.25 8.21
CA ASN A 89 -13.76 -18.74 7.90
C ASN A 89 -14.64 -18.61 9.15
N ASP A 90 -14.48 -19.47 10.15
CA ASP A 90 -15.16 -19.35 11.44
C ASP A 90 -14.68 -18.09 12.18
N VAL A 91 -13.35 -17.88 12.25
CA VAL A 91 -12.75 -16.65 12.82
C VAL A 91 -13.24 -15.40 12.08
N LEU A 92 -13.26 -15.46 10.76
CA LEU A 92 -13.72 -14.35 9.92
C LEU A 92 -15.21 -14.02 10.17
N SER A 93 -16.06 -15.05 10.25
CA SER A 93 -17.50 -14.90 10.50
C SER A 93 -17.79 -14.37 11.90
N ALA A 94 -17.05 -14.83 12.92
CA ALA A 94 -17.15 -14.31 14.27
C ALA A 94 -16.75 -12.82 14.36
N SER A 95 -15.87 -12.37 13.45
CA SER A 95 -15.43 -10.98 13.37
C SER A 95 -16.36 -10.06 12.56
N ASP A 96 -17.36 -10.58 11.84
CA ASP A 96 -18.27 -9.80 10.96
C ASP A 96 -18.85 -8.52 11.59
N PRO A 97 -19.30 -8.51 12.85
CA PRO A 97 -19.85 -7.29 13.46
C PRO A 97 -18.84 -6.13 13.51
N GLN A 98 -17.55 -6.43 13.62
CA GLN A 98 -16.46 -5.44 13.72
C GLN A 98 -15.84 -5.10 12.35
N ARG A 99 -16.11 -5.90 11.32
CA ARG A 99 -15.57 -5.70 9.96
C ARG A 99 -16.25 -4.55 9.23
N ARG A 100 -15.54 -3.96 8.26
CA ARG A 100 -16.07 -2.94 7.34
C ARG A 100 -17.31 -3.49 6.62
N HIS A 101 -18.35 -2.68 6.51
CA HIS A 101 -19.68 -3.15 6.06
C HIS A 101 -19.68 -3.92 4.73
N ASP A 102 -18.87 -3.49 3.76
CA ASP A 102 -18.71 -4.05 2.43
C ASP A 102 -17.81 -5.30 2.39
N PHE A 103 -17.17 -5.64 3.51
CA PHE A 103 -16.43 -6.88 3.67
C PHE A 103 -17.22 -7.97 4.42
N ARG A 104 -18.27 -7.60 5.15
CA ARG A 104 -19.10 -8.55 5.91
C ARG A 104 -19.69 -9.61 4.99
N GLY A 105 -19.76 -10.85 5.49
CA GLY A 105 -20.23 -11.97 4.68
C GLY A 105 -19.24 -12.49 3.64
N SER A 106 -18.12 -11.80 3.37
CA SER A 106 -17.08 -12.38 2.51
C SER A 106 -16.47 -13.61 3.17
N ARG A 107 -15.96 -14.53 2.34
CA ARG A 107 -15.34 -15.79 2.76
C ARG A 107 -13.98 -15.98 2.12
N ILE A 108 -13.16 -16.83 2.71
CA ILE A 108 -11.91 -17.33 2.14
C ILE A 108 -12.27 -18.35 1.05
N LEU A 109 -11.51 -18.37 -0.05
CA LEU A 109 -11.68 -19.33 -1.13
C LEU A 109 -11.48 -20.76 -0.62
N THR A 110 -12.55 -21.55 -0.58
CA THR A 110 -12.55 -22.92 -0.01
C THR A 110 -11.73 -23.91 -0.80
N THR A 111 -11.50 -23.66 -2.09
CA THR A 111 -10.69 -24.49 -2.99
C THR A 111 -9.22 -24.08 -3.01
N ALA A 112 -8.81 -23.09 -2.21
CA ALA A 112 -7.41 -22.68 -2.15
C ALA A 112 -6.55 -23.82 -1.60
N THR A 113 -5.45 -24.14 -2.28
CA THR A 113 -4.45 -25.12 -1.84
C THR A 113 -3.19 -24.46 -1.28
N THR A 114 -3.05 -23.15 -1.49
CA THR A 114 -1.91 -22.35 -1.03
C THR A 114 -2.37 -21.09 -0.30
N ALA A 115 -1.54 -20.66 0.64
CA ALA A 115 -1.59 -19.37 1.31
C ALA A 115 -0.23 -18.68 1.22
N MET A 116 -0.13 -17.45 1.73
CA MET A 116 1.12 -16.70 1.69
C MET A 116 1.49 -16.24 3.09
N LEU A 117 2.70 -16.58 3.53
CA LEU A 117 3.33 -15.94 4.67
C LEU A 117 3.83 -14.58 4.23
N VAL A 118 3.53 -13.56 5.02
CA VAL A 118 3.96 -12.18 4.77
C VAL A 118 4.59 -11.63 6.03
N GLU A 119 5.74 -10.97 5.93
CA GLU A 119 6.43 -10.43 7.10
C GLU A 119 5.53 -9.46 7.89
N ASP A 120 5.51 -9.64 9.23
CA ASP A 120 4.76 -8.80 10.15
C ASP A 120 5.49 -7.47 10.36
N MET A 121 4.95 -6.41 9.75
CA MET A 121 5.46 -5.05 9.88
C MET A 121 4.93 -4.27 11.10
N ALA A 122 4.19 -4.93 12.00
CA ALA A 122 3.77 -4.31 13.26
C ALA A 122 4.94 -3.96 14.19
N ALA A 123 4.66 -3.17 15.21
CA ALA A 123 5.61 -2.83 16.26
C ALA A 123 6.03 -4.11 17.01
N ARG A 124 7.35 -4.29 17.18
CA ARG A 124 7.96 -5.39 17.94
C ARG A 124 8.16 -5.02 19.40
N HIS A 125 8.20 -3.72 19.71
CA HIS A 125 8.37 -3.17 21.04
C HIS A 125 7.43 -1.96 21.26
N PRO A 126 6.86 -1.72 22.45
CA PRO A 126 5.93 -0.60 22.70
C PRO A 126 6.47 0.82 22.43
N ARG A 127 7.80 0.96 22.32
CA ARG A 127 8.49 2.22 22.01
C ARG A 127 8.80 2.40 20.52
N GLU A 128 8.49 1.42 19.68
CA GLU A 128 8.60 1.58 18.22
C GLU A 128 7.43 2.39 17.69
N ILE A 129 7.72 3.29 16.75
CA ILE A 129 6.69 3.95 15.97
C ILE A 129 6.60 3.22 14.64
N VAL A 130 5.40 2.72 14.32
CA VAL A 130 5.11 2.09 13.03
C VAL A 130 3.98 2.83 12.33
N PHE A 131 4.12 3.02 11.03
CA PHE A 131 3.06 3.54 10.20
C PHE A 131 3.15 2.98 8.78
N GLU A 132 2.02 2.98 8.09
CA GLU A 132 1.90 2.58 6.69
C GLU A 132 1.41 3.79 5.90
N PHE A 133 1.99 4.03 4.72
CA PHE A 133 1.46 4.98 3.77
C PHE A 133 1.60 4.46 2.34
N LYS A 134 0.82 5.01 1.42
CA LYS A 134 0.98 4.75 -0.01
C LYS A 134 1.76 5.91 -0.64
N PRO A 135 2.95 5.70 -1.21
CA PRO A 135 3.72 6.78 -1.86
C PRO A 135 3.03 7.39 -3.08
N LYS A 136 2.12 6.63 -3.72
CA LYS A 136 1.37 7.04 -4.92
C LYS A 136 2.33 7.35 -6.09
N TRP A 137 1.93 8.31 -6.92
CA TRP A 137 2.69 8.78 -8.07
C TRP A 137 3.70 9.80 -7.57
N LEU A 138 4.97 9.42 -7.62
CA LEU A 138 6.10 10.25 -7.17
C LEU A 138 6.65 11.16 -8.27
N SER A 139 5.98 11.20 -9.43
CA SER A 139 6.20 12.10 -10.55
C SER A 139 4.84 12.53 -11.14
N GLN A 140 4.86 13.57 -11.98
CA GLN A 140 3.66 13.93 -12.74
C GLN A 140 3.29 12.83 -13.73
N SER A 141 2.00 12.66 -13.99
CA SER A 141 1.55 11.80 -15.09
C SER A 141 2.06 12.32 -16.44
N PRO A 142 2.62 11.47 -17.32
CA PRO A 142 2.98 11.90 -18.68
C PRO A 142 1.78 12.38 -19.50
N SER A 143 0.57 11.93 -19.16
CA SER A 143 -0.67 12.38 -19.80
C SER A 143 -1.22 13.69 -19.24
N ALA A 144 -0.63 14.25 -18.16
CA ALA A 144 -1.09 15.51 -17.59
C ALA A 144 -0.86 16.67 -18.57
N PRO A 145 -1.75 17.67 -18.63
CA PRO A 145 -1.56 18.84 -19.49
C PRO A 145 -0.29 19.62 -19.09
N PRO A 146 0.42 20.25 -20.04
CA PRO A 146 1.57 21.12 -19.71
C PRO A 146 1.23 22.26 -18.75
N SER A 147 -0.03 22.71 -18.76
CA SER A 147 -0.57 23.73 -17.88
C SER A 147 -0.86 23.24 -16.44
N ALA A 148 -0.76 21.94 -16.15
CA ALA A 148 -1.14 21.33 -14.88
C ALA A 148 -0.52 22.04 -13.66
N THR A 149 -1.38 22.56 -12.79
CA THR A 149 -1.00 23.18 -11.51
C THR A 149 -0.92 22.15 -10.39
N ARG A 150 -1.54 20.97 -10.55
CA ARG A 150 -1.56 19.88 -9.56
C ARG A 150 -0.88 18.63 -10.09
N CYS A 151 -0.30 17.83 -9.20
CA CYS A 151 0.10 16.46 -9.52
C CYS A 151 -1.13 15.56 -9.65
N ARG A 152 -0.99 14.41 -10.34
CA ARG A 152 -2.07 13.43 -10.53
C ARG A 152 -2.79 13.05 -9.24
N ASN A 153 -2.05 12.77 -8.16
CA ASN A 153 -2.68 12.36 -6.89
C ASN A 153 -3.55 13.48 -6.30
N CYS A 154 -3.06 14.72 -6.32
CA CYS A 154 -3.84 15.85 -5.83
C CYS A 154 -5.09 16.09 -6.68
N ALA A 155 -4.98 16.07 -8.01
CA ALA A 155 -6.12 16.15 -8.92
C ALA A 155 -7.15 15.05 -8.64
N ARG A 156 -6.70 13.79 -8.48
CA ARG A 156 -7.55 12.64 -8.20
C ARG A 156 -8.27 12.73 -6.85
N GLU A 157 -7.61 13.21 -5.82
CA GLU A 157 -8.25 13.38 -4.50
C GLU A 157 -9.28 14.52 -4.50
N VAL A 158 -9.08 15.58 -5.28
CA VAL A 158 -10.11 16.61 -5.51
C VAL A 158 -11.31 16.00 -6.24
N GLN A 159 -11.11 15.26 -7.33
CA GLN A 159 -12.19 14.58 -8.07
C GLN A 159 -13.01 13.64 -7.16
N LYS A 160 -12.34 12.84 -6.32
CA LYS A 160 -13.01 11.95 -5.37
C LYS A 160 -13.85 12.70 -4.33
N ARG A 161 -13.42 13.88 -3.90
CA ARG A 161 -14.16 14.72 -2.96
C ARG A 161 -15.39 15.33 -3.61
N ALA A 162 -15.27 15.80 -4.85
CA ALA A 162 -16.39 16.33 -5.62
C ALA A 162 -17.51 15.29 -5.84
N SER A 163 -17.15 14.01 -5.90
CA SER A 163 -18.11 12.89 -6.04
C SER A 163 -18.81 12.51 -4.72
N LYS A 164 -18.44 13.11 -3.58
CA LYS A 164 -19.01 12.81 -2.26
C LYS A 164 -19.90 13.96 -1.80
N PRO A 165 -20.95 13.68 -1.00
CA PRO A 165 -21.74 14.74 -0.37
C PRO A 165 -20.84 15.62 0.51
N PRO A 166 -21.17 16.92 0.66
CA PRO A 166 -20.38 17.84 1.47
C PRO A 166 -20.21 17.29 2.89
N SER A 167 -18.98 16.97 3.28
CA SER A 167 -18.65 16.54 4.64
C SER A 167 -18.19 17.73 5.49
N SER A 168 -18.37 17.63 6.81
CA SER A 168 -17.69 18.51 7.77
C SER A 168 -16.17 18.47 7.54
N ALA A 169 -15.56 19.63 7.31
CA ALA A 169 -14.13 19.89 7.12
C ALA A 169 -13.31 18.73 6.51
N PRO A 170 -13.16 18.67 5.16
CA PRO A 170 -12.38 17.60 4.54
C PRO A 170 -10.92 17.66 5.01
N LYS A 171 -10.33 16.51 5.33
CA LYS A 171 -8.90 16.39 5.68
C LYS A 171 -8.03 17.05 4.59
N PRO A 172 -6.83 17.57 4.91
CA PRO A 172 -5.89 18.03 3.88
C PRO A 172 -5.62 16.94 2.81
N ILE A 173 -5.27 17.36 1.59
CA ILE A 173 -4.78 16.44 0.54
C ILE A 173 -3.27 16.40 0.67
N ASP A 174 -2.73 15.21 0.93
CA ASP A 174 -1.28 15.01 1.02
C ASP A 174 -0.68 14.89 -0.39
N CYS A 175 0.30 15.74 -0.69
CA CYS A 175 0.98 15.73 -1.97
C CYS A 175 2.14 14.72 -1.94
N PRO A 176 2.13 13.66 -2.77
CA PRO A 176 3.20 12.67 -2.76
C PRO A 176 4.55 13.23 -3.21
N LEU A 177 4.56 14.33 -3.96
CA LEU A 177 5.81 14.98 -4.38
C LEU A 177 6.55 15.65 -3.22
N ASP A 178 5.85 15.99 -2.12
CA ASP A 178 6.49 16.55 -0.92
C ASP A 178 7.49 15.54 -0.32
N LEU A 179 7.23 14.24 -0.46
CA LEU A 179 8.13 13.16 0.02
C LEU A 179 9.51 13.21 -0.65
N LEU A 180 9.61 13.77 -1.86
CA LEU A 180 10.88 13.89 -2.59
C LEU A 180 11.55 15.25 -2.42
N ASP A 181 10.82 16.26 -1.94
CA ASP A 181 11.32 17.63 -1.77
C ASP A 181 11.68 17.94 -0.31
N CYS A 182 11.58 16.96 0.60
CA CYS A 182 11.87 17.11 2.03
C CYS A 182 13.29 17.61 2.34
N ALA A 183 14.26 17.30 1.47
CA ALA A 183 15.65 17.73 1.62
C ALA A 183 15.84 19.23 1.33
N THR A 184 15.02 19.79 0.45
CA THR A 184 15.19 21.13 -0.13
C THR A 184 14.10 22.12 0.27
N ASP A 185 12.92 21.64 0.67
CA ASP A 185 11.77 22.47 1.08
C ASP A 185 11.29 22.12 2.50
N PRO A 186 11.51 23.01 3.48
CA PRO A 186 11.01 22.84 4.85
C PRO A 186 9.49 22.65 4.94
N SER A 187 8.72 23.24 4.02
CA SER A 187 7.27 23.07 3.98
C SER A 187 6.88 21.65 3.58
N SER A 188 7.55 21.08 2.58
CA SER A 188 7.38 19.67 2.17
C SER A 188 7.71 18.70 3.30
N LEU A 189 8.79 18.95 4.05
CA LEU A 189 9.15 18.15 5.22
C LEU A 189 8.06 18.20 6.30
N SER A 190 7.66 19.40 6.69
CA SER A 190 6.64 19.59 7.73
C SER A 190 5.30 18.94 7.35
N GLN A 191 4.87 19.11 6.09
CA GLN A 191 3.66 18.49 5.57
C GLN A 191 3.76 16.96 5.54
N SER A 192 4.90 16.41 5.07
CA SER A 192 5.12 14.96 5.02
C SER A 192 5.08 14.34 6.41
N ILE A 193 5.76 14.93 7.41
CA ILE A 193 5.73 14.41 8.78
C ILE A 193 4.32 14.52 9.38
N THR A 194 3.63 15.64 9.18
CA THR A 194 2.25 15.80 9.67
C THR A 194 1.29 14.78 9.04
N ALA A 195 1.45 14.49 7.75
CA ALA A 195 0.62 13.53 7.03
C ALA A 195 0.88 12.09 7.49
N LEU A 196 2.15 11.71 7.64
CA LEU A 196 2.57 10.35 8.01
C LEU A 196 2.33 10.05 9.49
N THR A 197 2.59 11.03 10.35
CA THR A 197 2.56 10.88 11.80
C THR A 197 1.93 12.11 12.46
N PRO A 198 0.59 12.32 12.35
CA PRO A 198 -0.08 13.53 12.84
C PRO A 198 0.03 13.75 14.35
N ASN A 199 0.30 12.69 15.11
CA ASN A 199 0.42 12.73 16.56
C ASN A 199 1.89 12.77 17.04
N LEU A 200 2.87 12.88 16.14
CA LEU A 200 4.28 12.95 16.50
C LEU A 200 4.71 14.43 16.64
N PRO A 201 4.89 14.95 17.86
CA PRO A 201 5.22 16.36 18.05
C PRO A 201 6.68 16.64 17.65
N PRO A 202 7.01 17.87 17.19
CA PRO A 202 8.39 18.25 16.84
C PRO A 202 9.44 18.07 17.94
N ALA A 203 9.02 18.09 19.21
CA ALA A 203 9.90 17.88 20.36
C ALA A 203 10.26 16.41 20.59
N ASP A 204 9.57 15.45 19.95
CA ASP A 204 9.88 14.03 20.07
C ASP A 204 11.17 13.69 19.30
N ALA A 205 12.07 12.91 19.90
CA ALA A 205 13.32 12.51 19.26
C ALA A 205 13.09 11.74 17.94
N ASN A 206 11.97 11.01 17.82
CA ASN A 206 11.61 10.31 16.60
C ASN A 206 11.19 11.25 15.47
N TYR A 207 10.75 12.48 15.76
CA TYR A 207 10.52 13.49 14.74
C TYR A 207 11.80 13.78 13.96
N ALA A 208 12.91 14.00 14.68
CA ALA A 208 14.21 14.27 14.06
C ALA A 208 14.71 13.07 13.25
N ARG A 209 14.50 11.84 13.74
CA ARG A 209 14.87 10.60 13.03
C ARG A 209 14.06 10.40 11.75
N LEU A 210 12.74 10.60 11.80
CA LEU A 210 11.88 10.54 10.62
C LEU A 210 12.25 11.65 9.63
N ALA A 211 12.49 12.87 10.11
CA ALA A 211 12.93 13.97 9.27
C ALA A 211 14.25 13.67 8.56
N HIS A 212 15.21 13.09 9.28
CA HIS A 212 16.48 12.66 8.70
C HIS A 212 16.26 11.60 7.60
N TRP A 213 15.47 10.56 7.89
CA TRP A 213 15.14 9.54 6.90
C TRP A 213 14.44 10.12 5.65
N LEU A 214 13.43 10.99 5.82
CA LEU A 214 12.74 11.62 4.69
C LEU A 214 13.70 12.45 3.81
N LYS A 215 14.71 13.08 4.40
CA LYS A 215 15.70 13.88 3.66
C LYS A 215 16.77 13.03 2.96
N ALA A 216 17.13 11.89 3.51
CA ALA A 216 18.32 11.13 3.11
C ALA A 216 18.03 9.78 2.44
N ASN A 217 16.80 9.26 2.54
CA ASN A 217 16.49 7.94 1.97
C ASN A 217 16.66 7.92 0.45
N THR A 218 17.14 6.78 -0.06
CA THR A 218 17.26 6.51 -1.50
C THR A 218 16.10 5.68 -2.05
N LEU A 219 15.25 5.15 -1.17
CA LEU A 219 14.17 4.25 -1.50
C LEU A 219 13.05 4.93 -2.31
N LEU A 220 12.56 6.09 -1.85
CA LEU A 220 11.51 6.84 -2.55
C LEU A 220 12.01 7.45 -3.88
N PRO A 221 13.23 8.03 -3.97
CA PRO A 221 13.81 8.41 -5.25
C PRO A 221 13.93 7.25 -6.24
N ARG A 222 14.39 6.06 -5.80
CA ARG A 222 14.46 4.86 -6.66
C ARG A 222 13.07 4.44 -7.14
N LEU A 223 12.05 4.46 -6.27
CA LEU A 223 10.68 4.17 -6.65
C LEU A 223 10.17 5.14 -7.74
N ARG A 224 10.42 6.45 -7.60
CA ARG A 224 10.09 7.44 -8.65
C ARG A 224 10.78 7.10 -9.97
N ASP A 225 12.08 6.79 -9.94
CA ASP A 225 12.85 6.52 -11.16
C ASP A 225 12.34 5.27 -11.88
N LEU A 226 11.95 4.24 -11.14
CA LEU A 226 11.26 3.08 -11.70
C LEU A 226 9.86 3.43 -12.25
N GLN A 227 9.06 4.20 -11.52
CA GLN A 227 7.72 4.61 -11.96
C GLN A 227 7.75 5.43 -13.27
N THR A 228 8.80 6.21 -13.49
CA THR A 228 8.98 7.06 -14.68
C THR A 228 9.59 6.31 -15.85
N SER A 229 10.61 5.46 -15.61
CA SER A 229 11.24 4.69 -16.67
C SER A 229 10.32 3.62 -17.25
N LEU A 230 9.46 3.03 -16.43
CA LEU A 230 8.52 1.98 -16.82
C LEU A 230 7.19 2.52 -17.38
N ASP A 231 6.88 3.79 -17.19
CA ASP A 231 5.69 4.44 -17.76
C ASP A 231 6.07 5.83 -18.34
N PRO A 232 6.74 5.86 -19.50
CA PRO A 232 7.15 7.11 -20.13
C PRO A 232 6.01 7.85 -20.84
N VAL A 233 4.91 7.16 -21.16
CA VAL A 233 3.84 7.68 -22.04
C VAL A 233 2.50 7.92 -21.33
N GLY A 234 2.34 7.38 -20.12
CA GLY A 234 1.13 7.53 -19.33
C GLY A 234 -0.01 6.61 -19.78
N PRO A 235 -1.09 6.54 -18.98
CA PRO A 235 -2.16 5.55 -19.15
C PRO A 235 -2.96 5.72 -20.46
N LEU A 236 -3.00 6.93 -21.04
CA LEU A 236 -3.75 7.18 -22.28
C LEU A 236 -3.05 6.62 -23.52
N ALA A 237 -1.72 6.59 -23.51
CA ALA A 237 -0.91 6.17 -24.66
C ALA A 237 -0.24 4.80 -24.46
N ALA A 238 -0.25 4.25 -23.24
CA ALA A 238 0.32 2.92 -22.96
C ALA A 238 -0.42 1.80 -23.72
N SER A 239 0.34 0.83 -24.24
CA SER A 239 -0.22 -0.39 -24.83
C SER A 239 -0.82 -1.28 -23.75
N PRO A 240 -1.96 -1.93 -23.99
CA PRO A 240 -2.51 -2.93 -23.07
C PRO A 240 -1.50 -4.06 -22.75
N GLU A 241 -0.71 -4.45 -23.73
CA GLU A 241 0.25 -5.55 -23.67
C GLU A 241 1.62 -5.15 -23.11
N ASP A 242 1.81 -3.88 -22.71
CA ASP A 242 3.11 -3.39 -22.21
C ASP A 242 3.33 -3.84 -20.75
N PRO A 243 4.24 -4.80 -20.48
CA PRO A 243 4.51 -5.27 -19.13
C PRO A 243 5.16 -4.20 -18.26
N ASN A 244 5.89 -3.23 -18.85
CA ASN A 244 6.51 -2.16 -18.09
C ASN A 244 5.46 -1.21 -17.53
N PHE A 245 4.47 -0.83 -18.34
CA PHE A 245 3.37 -0.01 -17.87
C PHE A 245 2.59 -0.70 -16.74
N GLN A 246 2.31 -2.00 -16.87
CA GLN A 246 1.64 -2.79 -15.83
C GLN A 246 2.43 -2.82 -14.51
N LEU A 247 3.75 -3.02 -14.61
CA LEU A 247 4.65 -2.96 -13.46
C LEU A 247 4.69 -1.56 -12.84
N ALA A 248 4.76 -0.51 -13.64
CA ALA A 248 4.72 0.87 -13.16
C ALA A 248 3.43 1.16 -12.37
N MET A 249 2.28 0.67 -12.85
CA MET A 249 1.00 0.81 -12.16
C MET A 249 0.95 0.05 -10.84
N THR A 250 1.65 -1.09 -10.74
CA THR A 250 1.87 -1.80 -9.47
C THR A 250 2.70 -0.95 -8.50
N LEU A 251 3.82 -0.39 -8.96
CA LEU A 251 4.70 0.48 -8.18
C LEU A 251 4.04 1.80 -7.75
N LYS A 252 3.02 2.28 -8.47
CA LYS A 252 2.23 3.48 -8.12
C LYS A 252 1.13 3.22 -7.09
N ASP A 253 0.80 1.96 -6.81
CA ASP A 253 -0.25 1.55 -5.86
C ASP A 253 0.27 0.68 -4.70
N CYS A 254 1.59 0.57 -4.57
CA CYS A 254 2.23 -0.10 -3.44
C CYS A 254 1.99 0.65 -2.11
N SER A 255 2.23 -0.06 -1.02
CA SER A 255 2.31 0.49 0.33
C SER A 255 3.77 0.53 0.79
N CYS A 256 4.11 1.48 1.65
CA CYS A 256 5.39 1.60 2.33
C CYS A 256 5.14 1.51 3.83
N PHE A 257 5.69 0.49 4.47
CA PHE A 257 5.72 0.34 5.92
C PHE A 257 6.99 0.97 6.44
N VAL A 258 6.86 1.85 7.44
CA VAL A 258 8.00 2.47 8.12
C VAL A 258 7.96 2.07 9.59
N ARG A 259 9.11 1.66 10.11
CA ARG A 259 9.33 1.39 11.53
C ARG A 259 10.51 2.22 12.00
N ILE A 260 10.27 3.00 13.04
CA ILE A 260 11.30 3.72 13.78
C ILE A 260 11.64 2.87 15.02
N PRO A 261 12.83 2.22 15.07
CA PRO A 261 13.18 1.32 16.15
C PRO A 261 13.24 2.02 17.52
N ALA A 262 12.99 1.27 18.59
CA ALA A 262 13.08 1.77 19.96
C ALA A 262 14.52 2.12 20.38
N ASP A 263 15.50 1.46 19.77
CA ASP A 263 16.91 1.82 19.88
C ASP A 263 17.20 3.04 18.99
N PRO A 264 17.67 4.17 19.56
CA PRO A 264 17.95 5.38 18.79
C PRO A 264 19.09 5.22 17.78
N GLU A 265 20.03 4.30 18.03
CA GLU A 265 21.19 4.05 17.14
C GLU A 265 20.82 3.20 15.92
N SER A 266 19.74 2.43 16.02
CA SER A 266 19.23 1.63 14.91
C SER A 266 18.61 2.52 13.82
N PRO A 267 18.84 2.25 12.53
CA PRO A 267 18.29 3.05 11.44
C PRO A 267 16.77 2.88 11.31
N VAL A 268 16.09 3.89 10.73
CA VAL A 268 14.69 3.77 10.34
C VAL A 268 14.55 2.70 9.26
N GLU A 269 13.68 1.71 9.49
CA GLU A 269 13.37 0.68 8.51
C GLU A 269 12.21 1.14 7.62
N ALA A 270 12.33 0.95 6.30
CA ALA A 270 11.25 1.21 5.36
C ALA A 270 11.17 0.09 4.33
N ARG A 271 9.97 -0.47 4.11
CA ARG A 271 9.77 -1.60 3.21
C ARG A 271 8.52 -1.44 2.36
N PHE A 272 8.62 -1.78 1.08
CA PHE A 272 7.45 -1.81 0.20
C PHE A 272 6.68 -3.13 0.30
N ALA A 273 5.36 -3.02 0.17
CA ALA A 273 4.39 -4.11 0.18
C ALA A 273 3.27 -3.83 -0.84
N ASP A 274 2.29 -4.73 -0.93
CA ASP A 274 1.15 -4.63 -1.87
C ASP A 274 1.58 -4.56 -3.36
N LEU A 275 2.63 -5.32 -3.68
CA LEU A 275 3.25 -5.41 -5.01
C LEU A 275 2.72 -6.58 -5.85
N ASP A 276 1.47 -6.99 -5.62
CA ASP A 276 0.83 -8.06 -6.37
C ASP A 276 0.61 -7.67 -7.84
N LYS A 277 0.73 -8.67 -8.71
CA LYS A 277 0.30 -8.56 -10.10
C LYS A 277 -1.15 -8.10 -10.17
N LYS A 278 -1.40 -7.03 -10.93
CA LYS A 278 -2.74 -6.50 -11.17
C LYS A 278 -3.34 -7.18 -12.41
N ASN A 279 -4.64 -7.48 -12.38
CA ASN A 279 -5.39 -7.90 -13.58
C ASN A 279 -5.53 -6.67 -14.49
N TRP A 280 -4.61 -6.54 -15.45
CA TRP A 280 -4.46 -5.32 -16.24
C TRP A 280 -5.58 -5.20 -17.27
N GLU A 281 -6.05 -6.31 -17.83
CA GLU A 281 -7.15 -6.35 -18.79
C GLU A 281 -8.41 -5.70 -18.18
N ALA A 282 -8.70 -6.03 -16.92
CA ALA A 282 -9.84 -5.46 -16.20
C ALA A 282 -9.61 -4.04 -15.67
N LYS A 283 -8.36 -3.55 -15.60
CA LYS A 283 -8.00 -2.27 -14.95
C LYS A 283 -7.61 -1.16 -15.92
N LEU A 284 -7.16 -1.48 -17.13
CA LEU A 284 -6.64 -0.50 -18.08
C LEU A 284 -7.68 0.57 -18.42
N GLU A 285 -8.90 0.15 -18.76
CA GLU A 285 -9.96 1.11 -19.13
C GLU A 285 -10.34 2.00 -17.93
N TYR A 286 -10.35 1.45 -16.72
CA TYR A 286 -10.54 2.24 -15.52
C TYR A 286 -9.44 3.29 -15.32
N TRP A 287 -8.17 2.95 -15.60
CA TRP A 287 -7.06 3.90 -15.51
C TRP A 287 -7.15 4.98 -16.59
N ARG A 288 -7.50 4.61 -17.82
CA ARG A 288 -7.71 5.55 -18.93
C ARG A 288 -8.88 6.49 -18.68
N ALA A 289 -10.03 5.97 -18.31
CA ALA A 289 -11.21 6.76 -17.98
C ALA A 289 -10.94 7.71 -16.80
N THR A 290 -10.23 7.22 -15.78
CA THR A 290 -9.75 8.07 -14.68
C THR A 290 -8.88 9.21 -15.21
N GLU A 291 -7.87 8.92 -16.02
CA GLU A 291 -6.95 9.95 -16.52
C GLU A 291 -7.66 10.98 -17.41
N ARG A 292 -8.50 10.52 -18.35
CA ARG A 292 -9.32 11.42 -19.19
C ARG A 292 -10.17 12.35 -18.35
N GLY A 293 -10.89 11.83 -17.35
CA GLY A 293 -11.71 12.66 -16.46
C GLY A 293 -10.89 13.70 -15.69
N LEU A 294 -9.67 13.38 -15.24
CA LEU A 294 -8.82 14.38 -14.57
C LEU A 294 -8.41 15.54 -15.49
N ILE A 295 -8.28 15.28 -16.79
CA ILE A 295 -7.90 16.25 -17.81
C ILE A 295 -9.13 17.05 -18.27
N GLU A 296 -10.15 16.36 -18.75
CA GLU A 296 -11.35 16.94 -19.37
C GLU A 296 -12.13 17.79 -18.36
N ASP A 297 -12.23 17.34 -17.11
CA ASP A 297 -12.93 18.08 -16.05
C ASP A 297 -12.06 19.15 -15.37
N GLY A 298 -10.81 19.36 -15.84
CA GLY A 298 -9.94 20.45 -15.41
C GLY A 298 -9.31 20.30 -14.02
N TYR A 299 -9.30 19.09 -13.44
CA TYR A 299 -8.75 18.84 -12.10
C TYR A 299 -7.24 19.07 -12.00
N TYR A 300 -6.50 18.91 -13.10
CA TYR A 300 -5.06 19.18 -13.15
C TYR A 300 -4.72 20.67 -13.04
N GLU A 301 -5.55 21.53 -13.61
CA GLU A 301 -5.33 22.99 -13.64
C GLU A 301 -6.09 23.75 -12.54
N GLY A 302 -6.92 23.06 -11.76
CA GLY A 302 -7.77 23.70 -10.76
C GLY A 302 -8.98 24.42 -11.35
N ARG A 303 -9.43 23.97 -12.53
CA ARG A 303 -10.58 24.53 -13.27
C ARG A 303 -11.86 23.73 -13.07
N GLU A 304 -11.85 22.70 -12.23
CA GLU A 304 -13.04 21.94 -11.90
C GLU A 304 -14.15 22.83 -11.29
N VAL A 305 -15.40 22.43 -11.49
CA VAL A 305 -16.55 23.13 -10.90
C VAL A 305 -16.41 23.18 -9.37
N GLY A 306 -16.50 24.38 -8.80
CA GLY A 306 -16.35 24.62 -7.37
C GLY A 306 -14.91 24.88 -6.89
N GLY A 307 -13.89 24.65 -7.74
CA GLY A 307 -12.49 25.04 -7.54
C GLY A 307 -11.92 24.82 -6.13
N GLN A 308 -11.28 23.68 -5.88
CA GLN A 308 -10.73 23.36 -4.56
C GLN A 308 -9.23 23.66 -4.47
N LYS A 309 -8.81 24.66 -3.69
CA LYS A 309 -7.37 24.87 -3.43
C LYS A 309 -6.76 23.63 -2.75
N THR A 310 -5.54 23.27 -3.15
CA THR A 310 -4.78 22.20 -2.51
C THR A 310 -3.47 22.75 -1.93
N LYS A 311 -2.67 21.89 -1.30
CA LYS A 311 -1.29 22.20 -0.93
C LYS A 311 -0.29 21.50 -1.84
N CYS A 312 -0.70 21.19 -3.07
CA CYS A 312 0.14 20.49 -4.03
C CYS A 312 1.45 21.25 -4.27
N LEU A 313 2.58 20.53 -4.31
CA LEU A 313 3.90 21.10 -4.56
C LEU A 313 3.94 22.00 -5.81
N TYR A 314 3.28 21.59 -6.90
CA TYR A 314 3.22 22.37 -8.14
C TYR A 314 2.42 23.67 -8.00
N GLU A 315 1.34 23.68 -7.21
CA GLU A 315 0.61 24.92 -6.91
C GLU A 315 1.48 25.85 -6.06
N ARG A 316 2.18 25.30 -5.06
CA ARG A 316 3.04 26.07 -4.14
C ARG A 316 4.25 26.70 -4.85
N LYS A 317 4.87 25.99 -5.79
CA LYS A 317 6.08 26.46 -6.53
C LYS A 317 5.77 27.42 -7.68
N ARG A 318 4.50 27.63 -8.04
CA ARG A 318 4.08 28.61 -9.06
C ARG A 318 3.85 30.01 -8.49
N VAL A 319 3.85 30.16 -7.16
CA VAL A 319 3.68 31.43 -6.44
C VAL A 319 5.00 32.14 -6.30
#